data_AF-A0A524MPG3-F1
#
_entry.id   AF-A0A524MPG3-F1
#
_cell.length_a   1.000
_cell.length_b   1.000
_cell.length_c   1.000
_cell.angle_alpha   90.00
_cell.angle_beta   90.00
_cell.angle_gamma   90.00
#
_symmetry.space_group_name_H-M   'P 1'
#
loop_
_entity.id
_entity.type
_entity.pdbx_description
1 polymer ?
#
loop_
_entity_poly.entity_id
_entity_poly.type
_entity_poly.pdbx_seq_one_letter_code
_entity_poly.pdbx_strand_id
1 'polypeptide(L)'
;PLCSSAVLSQVAGRWIKHAGIEAESNGTHAFRHCFGGRMVNRGHSLKAIADILGHKLLATTFIYTKVDFRNLEQVALEWPEVVE
;
A
#
# COMPACT_ATOMS: atom_id res chain seq x y z
N PRO A 1 -24.32 12.74 -9.64
CA PRO A 1 -22.94 13.28 -9.68
C PRO A 1 -22.16 12.87 -8.41
N LEU A 2 -20.88 12.54 -8.55
CA LEU A 2 -19.99 12.28 -7.42
C LEU A 2 -19.55 13.62 -6.83
N CYS A 3 -20.35 14.16 -5.91
CA CYS A 3 -20.21 15.55 -5.45
C CYS A 3 -19.05 15.78 -4.47
N SER A 4 -18.41 14.72 -3.95
CA SER A 4 -17.23 14.84 -3.09
C SER A 4 -16.43 13.55 -3.02
N SER A 5 -15.18 13.65 -2.58
CA SER A 5 -14.33 12.51 -2.24
C SER A 5 -14.91 11.64 -1.13
N ALA A 6 -15.70 12.22 -0.22
CA ALA A 6 -16.39 11.48 0.84
C ALA A 6 -17.42 10.50 0.28
N VAL A 7 -18.18 10.89 -0.75
CA VAL A 7 -19.14 9.99 -1.42
C VAL A 7 -18.41 8.79 -2.02
N LEU A 8 -17.28 9.02 -2.69
CA LEU A 8 -16.46 7.93 -3.23
C LEU A 8 -15.94 6.99 -2.15
N SER A 9 -15.42 7.54 -1.04
CA SER A 9 -14.97 6.73 0.09
C SER A 9 -16.09 5.92 0.73
N GLN A 10 -17.30 6.47 0.83
CA GLN A 10 -18.46 5.74 1.34
C GLN A 10 -18.88 4.60 0.42
N VAL A 11 -18.88 4.84 -0.91
CA VAL A 11 -19.16 3.79 -1.90
C VAL A 11 -18.12 2.68 -1.80
N ALA A 12 -16.83 3.02 -1.79
CA ALA A 12 -15.73 2.09 -1.60
C ALA A 12 -15.89 1.27 -0.32
N GLY A 13 -16.12 1.92 0.82
CA GLY A 13 -16.28 1.26 2.12
C GLY A 13 -17.48 0.33 2.18
N ARG A 14 -18.60 0.70 1.54
CA ARG A 14 -19.78 -0.18 1.46
C ARG A 14 -19.46 -1.47 0.72
N TRP A 15 -18.76 -1.40 -0.41
CA TRP A 15 -18.41 -2.58 -1.21
C TRP A 15 -17.31 -3.42 -0.56
N ILE A 16 -16.31 -2.80 0.09
CA ILE A 16 -15.31 -3.53 0.89
C ILE A 16 -15.99 -4.34 1.99
N LYS A 17 -16.93 -3.73 2.73
CA LYS A 17 -17.72 -4.41 3.75
C LYS A 17 -18.59 -5.54 3.16
N HIS A 18 -19.25 -5.29 2.04
CA HIS A 18 -20.10 -6.29 1.38
C HIS A 18 -19.29 -7.50 0.89
N ALA A 19 -18.05 -7.28 0.47
CA ALA A 19 -17.12 -8.34 0.07
C ALA A 19 -16.55 -9.14 1.26
N GLY A 20 -16.87 -8.78 2.51
CA GLY A 20 -16.33 -9.45 3.70
C GLY A 20 -14.84 -9.23 3.92
N ILE A 21 -14.27 -8.15 3.37
CA ILE A 21 -12.85 -7.83 3.51
C ILE A 21 -12.66 -7.04 4.81
N GLU A 22 -11.87 -7.58 5.73
CA GLU A 22 -11.42 -6.87 6.92
C GLU A 22 -10.18 -6.02 6.57
N ALA A 23 -10.33 -4.71 6.64
CA ALA A 23 -9.24 -3.76 6.37
C ALA A 23 -9.22 -2.66 7.44
N GLU A 24 -8.01 -2.22 7.80
CA GLU A 24 -7.80 -1.10 8.73
C GLU A 24 -8.39 0.22 8.19
N SER A 25 -8.46 0.37 6.86
CA SER A 25 -9.06 1.51 6.19
C SER A 25 -10.08 1.07 5.15
N ASN A 26 -11.30 1.63 5.21
CA ASN A 26 -12.44 1.23 4.38
C ASN A 26 -12.88 2.34 3.41
N GLY A 27 -11.97 2.86 2.59
CA GLY A 27 -12.27 3.94 1.65
C GLY A 27 -11.38 3.94 0.40
N THR A 28 -11.46 4.99 -0.42
CA THR A 28 -10.69 5.10 -1.67
C THR A 28 -9.18 5.09 -1.44
N HIS A 29 -8.71 5.60 -0.30
CA HIS A 29 -7.29 5.59 0.04
C HIS A 29 -6.73 4.17 0.23
N ALA A 30 -7.56 3.20 0.65
CA ALA A 30 -7.16 1.80 0.75
C ALA A 30 -6.73 1.25 -0.62
N PHE A 31 -7.50 1.55 -1.69
CA PHE A 31 -7.13 1.17 -3.05
C PHE A 31 -5.79 1.78 -3.50
N ARG A 32 -5.54 3.04 -3.13
CA ARG A 32 -4.24 3.69 -3.40
C ARG A 32 -3.10 2.95 -2.73
N HIS A 33 -3.26 2.53 -1.47
CA HIS A 33 -2.26 1.72 -0.76
C HIS A 33 -2.09 0.34 -1.36
N CYS A 34 -3.18 -0.36 -1.67
CA CYS A 34 -3.11 -1.66 -2.33
C CYS A 34 -2.39 -1.58 -3.68
N PHE A 35 -2.66 -0.53 -4.47
CA PHE A 35 -1.95 -0.31 -5.73
C PHE A 35 -0.46 -0.07 -5.52
N GLY A 36 -0.09 0.89 -4.65
CA GLY A 36 1.31 1.20 -4.36
C GLY A 36 2.09 -0.01 -3.84
N GLY A 37 1.54 -0.71 -2.85
CA GLY A 37 2.14 -1.93 -2.29
C GLY A 37 2.25 -3.07 -3.30
N ARG A 38 1.27 -3.25 -4.20
CA ARG A 38 1.33 -4.26 -5.26
C ARG A 38 2.39 -3.94 -6.31
N MET A 39 2.56 -2.66 -6.66
CA MET A 39 3.59 -2.23 -7.60
C MET A 39 4.99 -2.46 -7.03
N VAL A 40 5.20 -2.13 -5.75
CA VAL A 40 6.46 -2.43 -5.05
C VAL A 40 6.73 -3.93 -5.04
N ASN A 41 5.76 -4.76 -4.64
CA ASN A 41 5.91 -6.22 -4.61
C ASN A 41 6.21 -6.84 -5.99
N ARG A 42 5.82 -6.17 -7.07
CA ARG A 42 6.16 -6.57 -8.45
C ARG A 42 7.54 -6.10 -8.91
N GLY A 43 8.29 -5.40 -8.06
CA GLY A 43 9.63 -4.90 -8.35
C GLY A 43 9.67 -3.64 -9.22
N HIS A 44 8.57 -2.88 -9.29
CA HIS A 44 8.60 -1.59 -9.99
C HIS A 44 9.43 -0.56 -9.21
N SER A 45 10.14 0.30 -9.95
CA SER A 45 10.95 1.34 -9.32
C SER A 45 10.08 2.35 -8.56
N LEU A 46 10.59 2.86 -7.43
CA LEU A 46 9.87 3.86 -6.62
C LEU A 46 9.55 5.13 -7.42
N LYS A 47 10.40 5.50 -8.38
CA LYS A 47 10.14 6.63 -9.27
C LYS A 47 8.93 6.40 -10.17
N ALA A 48 8.84 5.23 -10.80
CA ALA A 48 7.67 4.91 -11.65
C ALA A 48 6.37 4.89 -10.84
N ILE A 49 6.42 4.35 -9.61
CA ILE A 49 5.28 4.33 -8.70
C ILE A 49 4.88 5.76 -8.31
N ALA A 50 5.85 6.60 -7.96
CA ALA A 50 5.63 8.01 -7.62
C ALA A 50 4.96 8.77 -8.76
N ASP A 51 5.40 8.55 -10.00
CA ASP A 51 4.87 9.20 -11.19
C ASP A 51 3.42 8.82 -11.46
N ILE A 52 3.10 7.52 -11.41
CA ILE A 52 1.73 7.03 -11.61
C ILE A 52 0.79 7.54 -10.51
N LEU A 53 1.28 7.60 -9.26
CA LEU A 53 0.50 8.07 -8.12
C LEU A 53 0.42 9.61 -8.01
N GLY A 54 1.22 10.35 -8.79
CA GLY A 54 1.30 11.81 -8.73
C GLY A 54 1.97 12.34 -7.46
N HIS A 55 2.95 11.63 -6.91
CA HIS A 55 3.70 12.09 -5.74
C HIS A 55 4.70 13.19 -6.12
N LYS A 56 4.59 14.34 -5.44
CA LYS A 56 5.54 15.45 -5.58
C LYS A 56 6.93 15.12 -5.04
N LEU A 57 6.99 14.34 -3.96
CA LEU A 57 8.24 13.97 -3.28
C LEU A 57 8.40 12.46 -3.32
N LEU A 58 9.58 11.96 -3.70
CA LEU A 58 9.82 10.52 -3.74
C LEU A 58 9.64 9.87 -2.35
N ALA A 59 9.99 10.61 -1.29
CA ALA A 59 9.88 10.16 0.10
C ALA A 59 8.44 9.74 0.50
N THR A 60 7.39 10.33 -0.09
CA THR A 60 6.01 9.91 0.21
C THR A 60 5.66 8.55 -0.39
N THR A 61 6.46 8.05 -1.33
CA THR A 61 6.32 6.71 -1.93
C THR A 61 7.00 5.63 -1.08
N PHE A 62 7.96 6.00 -0.22
CA PHE A 62 8.70 5.05 0.61
C PHE A 62 7.80 4.30 1.59
N ILE A 63 6.62 4.84 1.92
CA ILE A 63 5.65 4.12 2.76
C ILE A 63 5.26 2.73 2.19
N TYR A 64 5.34 2.55 0.86
CA TYR A 64 5.00 1.28 0.21
C TYR A 64 6.12 0.24 0.27
N THR A 65 7.37 0.61 0.61
CA THR A 65 8.49 -0.35 0.71
C THR A 65 8.38 -1.26 1.93
N LYS A 66 7.52 -0.92 2.89
CA LYS A 66 7.22 -1.75 4.07
C LYS A 66 6.73 -3.15 3.71
N VAL A 67 6.19 -3.32 2.51
CA VAL A 67 5.70 -4.61 2.01
C VAL A 67 6.56 -5.13 0.85
N ASP A 68 7.77 -4.62 0.65
CA ASP A 68 8.72 -5.11 -0.37
C ASP A 68 9.43 -6.37 0.11
N PHE A 69 8.67 -7.46 0.30
CA PHE A 69 9.19 -8.67 0.92
C PHE A 69 10.39 -9.25 0.15
N ARG A 70 10.40 -9.11 -1.18
CA ARG A 70 11.50 -9.60 -2.03
C ARG A 70 12.83 -8.92 -1.72
N ASN A 71 12.83 -7.60 -1.47
CA ASN A 71 14.06 -6.88 -1.11
C ASN A 71 14.35 -6.98 0.39
N LEU A 72 13.32 -7.04 1.24
CA LEU A 72 13.49 -7.22 2.68
C LEU A 72 14.15 -8.57 3.02
N GLU A 73 13.81 -9.64 2.29
CA GLU A 73 14.41 -10.97 2.46
C GLU A 73 15.93 -10.97 2.21
N GLN A 74 16.40 -10.17 1.25
CA GLN A 74 17.84 -10.09 0.91
C GLN A 74 18.70 -9.43 2.00
N VAL A 75 18.06 -8.68 2.91
CA VAL A 75 18.73 -7.96 4.00
C VAL A 75 18.31 -8.49 5.38
N ALA A 76 17.51 -9.55 5.41
CA ALA A 76 17.12 -10.19 6.66
C ALA A 76 18.35 -10.83 7.31
N LEU A 77 18.58 -10.50 8.58
CA LEU A 77 19.59 -11.16 9.39
C LEU A 77 19.05 -12.49 9.90
N GLU A 78 19.96 -13.41 10.22
CA GLU A 78 19.60 -14.65 10.93
C GLU A 78 18.88 -14.31 12.24
N TRP A 79 17.89 -15.13 12.59
CA TRP A 79 17.18 -14.96 13.85
C TRP A 79 18.16 -15.17 15.00
N PRO A 80 18.27 -14.26 15.98
CA PRO A 80 19.17 -14.44 17.09
C PRO A 80 18.73 -15.65 17.92
N GLU A 81 19.57 -16.68 17.97
CA GLU A 81 19.38 -17.80 18.90
C GLU A 81 19.55 -17.26 20.33
N VAL A 82 18.58 -17.55 21.20
CA VAL A 82 18.74 -17.27 22.63
C VAL A 82 19.74 -18.30 23.14
N VAL A 83 20.98 -17.85 23.37
CA VAL A 83 22.00 -18.67 24.04
C VAL A 83 21.62 -18.71 25.52
N GLU A 84 21.16 -19.86 26.00
CA GLU A 84 20.92 -20.13 27.43
C GLU A 84 22.23 -20.18 28.23
#